data_AF-A0A1E1WPU0-F1
#
_entry.id   AF-A0A1E1WPU0-F1
#
_cell.length_a   1.000
_cell.length_b   1.000
_cell.length_c   1.000
_cell.angle_alpha   90.00
_cell.angle_beta   90.00
_cell.angle_gamma   90.00
#
_symmetry.space_group_name_H-M   'P 1'
#
loop_
_entity.id
_entity.type
_entity.pdbx_description
1 polymer ?
#
loop_
_entity_poly.entity_id
_entity_poly.type
_entity_poly.pdbx_seq_one_letter_code
_entity_poly.pdbx_strand_id
1 'polypeptide(L)'
;MVPVAIEGCTQGTEGGGARGGSISLALLIDFIVQRTYDELTVLAELLPRKTDMERKIEIYKFSARTRQLFVRLLALVKWASSATKVDRSAHIMAFLDKQALLFVETADVLARVARETLVHARLPTFHMAAAVEVLTLGTYSRLPAVIRERL
;
A
#
# COMPACT_ATOMS: atom_id res chain seq x y z
N MET A 1 -2.61 -24.13 23.30
CA MET A 1 -2.77 -23.96 21.85
C MET A 1 -4.25 -23.71 21.59
N VAL A 2 -4.68 -22.45 21.59
CA VAL A 2 -6.10 -22.09 21.40
C VAL A 2 -6.43 -22.27 19.92
N PRO A 3 -7.50 -22.99 19.55
CA PRO A 3 -7.93 -23.09 18.16
C PRO A 3 -8.44 -21.72 17.70
N VAL A 4 -7.77 -21.12 16.72
CA VAL A 4 -8.31 -19.97 15.99
C VAL A 4 -9.44 -20.50 15.13
N ALA A 5 -10.67 -20.24 15.58
CA ALA A 5 -11.87 -20.48 14.80
C ALA A 5 -11.82 -19.64 13.54
N ILE A 6 -11.77 -20.29 12.38
CA ILE A 6 -12.10 -19.67 11.09
C ILE A 6 -13.63 -19.69 11.00
N GLU A 7 -14.29 -18.83 11.78
CA GLU A 7 -15.71 -18.53 11.57
C GLU A 7 -15.84 -17.57 10.39
N GLY A 8 -16.74 -17.91 9.48
CA GLY A 8 -16.99 -17.18 8.25
C GLY A 8 -17.44 -15.76 8.52
N CYS A 9 -16.90 -14.82 7.73
CA CYS A 9 -17.47 -13.50 7.59
C CYS A 9 -18.21 -13.44 6.26
N THR A 10 -19.53 -13.64 6.32
CA THR A 10 -20.49 -13.19 5.32
C THR A 10 -20.36 -11.69 5.09
N GLN A 11 -20.48 -11.32 3.82
CA GLN A 11 -20.40 -9.98 3.20
C GLN A 11 -20.59 -8.77 4.13
N GLY A 12 -19.54 -7.95 4.22
CA GLY A 12 -19.58 -6.54 4.60
C GLY A 12 -19.03 -5.72 3.44
N THR A 13 -19.90 -4.91 2.84
CA THR A 13 -19.49 -3.87 1.88
C THR A 13 -18.83 -2.76 2.69
N GLU A 14 -17.50 -2.82 2.86
CA GLU A 14 -16.73 -1.74 3.47
C GLU A 14 -15.65 -1.29 2.49
N GLY A 15 -15.89 -0.12 1.88
CA GLY A 15 -14.94 0.55 1.03
C GLY A 15 -13.88 1.27 1.85
N GLY A 16 -12.68 1.42 1.27
CA GLY A 16 -11.71 2.39 1.77
C GLY A 16 -10.24 2.07 1.53
N GLY A 17 -9.83 1.89 0.28
CA GLY A 17 -8.41 1.81 -0.10
C GLY A 17 -8.26 1.88 -1.61
N ALA A 18 -8.12 3.10 -2.15
CA ALA A 18 -7.82 3.43 -3.55
C ALA A 18 -8.23 2.40 -4.62
N ARG A 19 -9.52 2.33 -4.96
CA ARG A 19 -9.99 1.78 -6.25
C ARG A 19 -9.59 2.67 -7.45
N GLY A 20 -8.43 3.32 -7.37
CA GLY A 20 -7.95 4.29 -8.38
C GLY A 20 -7.28 3.64 -9.59
N GLY A 21 -7.17 2.31 -9.65
CA GLY A 21 -6.42 1.60 -10.69
C GLY A 21 -7.24 0.67 -11.59
N SER A 22 -8.53 0.42 -11.32
CA SER A 22 -9.33 -0.50 -12.12
C SER A 22 -10.41 0.23 -12.91
N ILE A 23 -10.39 0.01 -14.23
CA ILE A 23 -11.38 0.54 -15.17
C ILE A 23 -12.37 -0.58 -15.48
N SER A 24 -13.68 -0.30 -15.42
CA SER A 24 -14.70 -1.29 -15.79
C SER A 24 -14.58 -1.65 -17.27
N LEU A 25 -14.61 -2.95 -17.59
CA LEU A 25 -14.56 -3.45 -18.96
C LEU A 25 -15.67 -2.83 -19.83
N ALA A 26 -16.88 -2.64 -19.29
CA ALA A 26 -18.00 -2.02 -19.99
C ALA A 26 -17.64 -0.60 -20.48
N LEU A 27 -17.19 0.27 -19.56
CA LEU A 27 -16.74 1.61 -19.90
C LEU A 27 -15.61 1.60 -20.94
N LEU A 28 -14.64 0.67 -20.83
CA LEU A 28 -13.57 0.55 -21.82
C LEU A 28 -14.12 0.18 -23.21
N ILE A 29 -15.09 -0.73 -23.27
CA ILE A 29 -15.75 -1.12 -24.53
C ILE A 29 -16.49 0.09 -25.11
N ASP A 30 -17.26 0.82 -24.31
CA ASP A 30 -18.01 1.99 -24.77
C ASP A 30 -17.09 3.06 -25.36
N PHE A 31 -15.98 3.37 -24.67
CA PHE A 31 -14.97 4.31 -25.19
C PHE A 31 -14.32 3.84 -26.48
N ILE A 32 -14.03 2.55 -26.61
CA ILE A 32 -13.45 1.99 -27.83
C ILE A 32 -14.44 2.10 -28.99
N VAL A 33 -15.70 1.70 -28.77
CA VAL A 33 -16.74 1.76 -29.78
C VAL A 33 -16.96 3.20 -30.23
N GLN A 34 -17.14 4.12 -29.29
CA GLN A 34 -17.34 5.54 -29.58
C GLN A 34 -16.17 6.13 -30.36
N ARG A 35 -14.93 5.88 -29.89
CA ARG A 35 -13.73 6.33 -30.60
C ARG A 35 -13.65 5.78 -32.03
N THR A 36 -13.95 4.50 -32.23
CA THR A 36 -13.90 3.91 -33.59
C THR A 36 -14.98 4.47 -34.50
N TYR A 37 -16.15 4.80 -33.95
CA TYR A 37 -17.24 5.43 -34.68
C TYR A 37 -16.88 6.87 -35.08
N ASP A 38 -16.28 7.64 -34.18
CA ASP A 38 -15.83 9.01 -34.46
C ASP A 38 -14.71 9.00 -35.52
N GLU A 39 -13.71 8.12 -35.39
CA GLU A 39 -12.64 7.96 -36.37
C GLU A 39 -13.20 7.54 -37.76
N LEU A 40 -14.22 6.67 -37.80
CA LEU A 40 -14.88 6.27 -39.04
C LEU A 40 -15.70 7.42 -39.67
N THR A 41 -16.38 8.21 -38.86
CA THR A 41 -17.19 9.35 -39.31
C THR A 41 -16.29 10.42 -39.93
N VAL A 42 -15.20 10.78 -39.26
CA VAL A 42 -14.19 11.71 -39.79
C VAL A 42 -13.57 11.18 -41.08
N LEU A 43 -13.26 9.88 -41.14
CA LEU A 43 -12.75 9.26 -42.35
C LEU A 43 -13.75 9.40 -43.51
N ALA A 44 -15.02 9.09 -43.28
CA ALA A 44 -16.09 9.19 -44.28
C ALA A 44 -16.27 10.61 -44.83
N GLU A 45 -16.12 11.65 -44.00
CA GLU A 45 -16.19 13.05 -44.43
C GLU A 45 -14.98 13.48 -45.29
N LEU A 46 -13.81 12.90 -45.04
CA LEU A 46 -12.56 13.26 -45.72
C LEU A 46 -12.35 12.48 -47.03
N LEU A 47 -12.94 11.30 -47.18
CA LEU A 47 -12.81 10.42 -48.34
C LEU A 47 -13.14 11.10 -49.68
N PRO A 48 -14.27 11.83 -49.83
CA PRO A 48 -14.67 12.42 -51.11
C PRO A 48 -13.64 13.39 -51.68
N ARG A 49 -12.86 14.04 -50.82
CA ARG A 49 -11.87 15.08 -51.19
C ARG A 49 -10.51 14.52 -51.64
N LYS A 50 -10.32 13.19 -51.63
CA LYS A 50 -9.04 12.52 -51.92
C LYS A 50 -9.06 11.81 -53.28
N THR A 51 -7.89 11.52 -53.84
CA THR A 51 -7.76 10.68 -55.04
C THR A 51 -8.07 9.22 -54.72
N ASP A 52 -8.49 8.42 -55.71
CA ASP A 52 -8.88 7.02 -55.48
C ASP A 52 -7.77 6.15 -54.85
N MET A 53 -6.51 6.42 -55.17
CA MET A 53 -5.38 5.71 -54.57
C MET A 53 -5.20 6.06 -53.09
N GLU A 54 -5.28 7.35 -52.75
CA GLU A 54 -5.21 7.82 -51.37
C GLU A 54 -6.38 7.32 -50.52
N ARG A 55 -7.60 7.32 -51.07
CA ARG A 55 -8.79 6.76 -50.40
C ARG A 55 -8.56 5.30 -50.01
N LYS A 56 -8.09 4.47 -50.95
CA LYS A 56 -7.81 3.04 -50.69
C LYS A 56 -6.78 2.85 -49.58
N ILE A 57 -5.70 3.64 -49.59
CA ILE A 57 -4.65 3.58 -48.58
C ILE A 57 -5.21 3.95 -47.19
N GLU A 58 -5.98 5.02 -47.09
CA GLU A 58 -6.54 5.47 -45.80
C GLU A 58 -7.57 4.49 -45.24
N ILE A 59 -8.45 3.93 -46.08
CA ILE A 59 -9.38 2.86 -45.68
C ILE A 59 -8.62 1.65 -45.14
N TYR A 60 -7.57 1.22 -45.86
CA TYR A 60 -6.74 0.10 -45.42
C TYR A 60 -6.08 0.38 -44.07
N LYS A 61 -5.44 1.54 -43.91
CA LYS A 61 -4.79 1.93 -42.64
C LYS A 61 -5.80 1.97 -41.48
N PHE A 62 -6.98 2.55 -41.70
CA PHE A 62 -8.05 2.58 -40.70
C PHE A 62 -8.49 1.16 -40.31
N SER A 63 -8.74 0.30 -41.29
CA SER A 63 -9.15 -1.09 -41.04
C SER A 63 -8.09 -1.88 -40.25
N ALA A 64 -6.81 -1.72 -40.61
CA ALA A 64 -5.71 -2.40 -39.94
C ALA A 64 -5.54 -1.93 -38.49
N ARG A 65 -5.63 -0.61 -38.26
CA ARG A 65 -5.57 0.00 -36.91
C ARG A 65 -6.74 -0.47 -36.05
N THR A 66 -7.96 -0.39 -36.57
CA THR A 66 -9.19 -0.78 -35.87
C THR A 66 -9.17 -2.27 -35.52
N ARG A 67 -8.76 -3.14 -36.47
CA ARG A 67 -8.59 -4.56 -36.20
C ARG A 67 -7.62 -4.83 -35.05
N GLN A 68 -6.46 -4.18 -35.04
CA GLN A 68 -5.48 -4.39 -33.97
C GLN A 68 -6.00 -3.95 -32.60
N LEU A 69 -6.79 -2.88 -32.57
CA LEU A 69 -7.46 -2.41 -31.35
C LEU A 69 -8.46 -3.47 -30.84
N PHE A 70 -9.35 -3.97 -31.70
CA PHE A 70 -10.33 -5.00 -31.30
C PHE A 70 -9.69 -6.33 -30.94
N VAL A 71 -8.57 -6.72 -31.54
CA VAL A 71 -7.81 -7.91 -31.14
C VAL A 71 -7.27 -7.75 -29.71
N ARG A 72 -6.74 -6.58 -29.35
CA ARG A 72 -6.29 -6.29 -27.98
C ARG A 72 -7.47 -6.29 -27.01
N LEU A 73 -8.61 -5.70 -27.38
CA LEU A 73 -9.82 -5.73 -26.58
C LEU A 73 -10.30 -7.17 -26.34
N LEU A 74 -10.30 -8.01 -27.38
CA LEU A 74 -10.67 -9.42 -27.27
C LEU A 74 -9.75 -10.18 -26.31
N ALA A 75 -8.45 -9.90 -26.34
CA ALA A 75 -7.50 -10.49 -25.37
C ALA A 75 -7.86 -10.09 -23.92
N LEU A 76 -8.21 -8.82 -23.69
CA LEU A 76 -8.66 -8.34 -22.37
C LEU A 76 -9.97 -9.00 -21.94
N VAL A 77 -10.95 -9.15 -22.83
CA VAL A 77 -12.22 -9.82 -22.54
C VAL A 77 -11.99 -11.29 -22.16
N LYS A 78 -11.13 -12.00 -22.90
CA LYS A 78 -10.76 -13.38 -22.57
C LYS A 78 -10.06 -13.46 -21.21
N TRP A 79 -9.18 -12.51 -20.91
CA TRP A 79 -8.49 -12.45 -19.62
C TRP A 79 -9.44 -12.11 -18.46
N ALA A 80 -10.43 -11.25 -18.69
CA ALA A 80 -11.41 -10.84 -17.68
C ALA A 80 -12.19 -12.02 -17.09
N SER A 81 -12.33 -13.14 -17.82
CA SER A 81 -12.88 -14.40 -17.30
C SER A 81 -12.12 -14.93 -16.06
N SER A 82 -10.84 -14.60 -15.93
CA SER A 82 -9.96 -15.00 -14.83
C SER A 82 -9.75 -13.87 -13.81
N ALA A 83 -10.35 -12.70 -13.99
CA ALA A 83 -10.14 -11.53 -13.13
C ALA A 83 -10.55 -11.79 -11.67
N THR A 84 -11.60 -12.59 -11.44
CA THR A 84 -12.06 -12.94 -10.08
C THR A 84 -11.02 -13.70 -9.27
N LYS A 85 -10.21 -14.55 -9.92
CA LYS A 85 -9.11 -15.28 -9.29
C LYS A 85 -7.97 -14.34 -8.89
N VAL A 86 -7.65 -13.40 -9.79
CA VAL A 86 -6.63 -12.38 -9.56
C VAL A 86 -7.05 -11.45 -8.43
N ASP A 87 -8.32 -11.02 -8.42
CA ASP A 87 -8.87 -10.18 -7.36
C ASP A 87 -8.79 -10.85 -5.99
N ARG A 88 -9.17 -12.13 -5.89
CA ARG A 88 -9.00 -12.90 -4.64
C ARG A 88 -7.54 -12.97 -4.21
N SER A 89 -6.61 -13.24 -5.13
CA SER A 89 -5.18 -13.28 -4.81
C SER A 89 -4.66 -11.92 -4.34
N ALA A 90 -5.14 -10.82 -4.92
CA ALA A 90 -4.79 -9.46 -4.50
C ALA A 90 -5.28 -9.17 -3.08
N HIS A 91 -6.49 -9.59 -2.72
CA HIS A 91 -6.99 -9.46 -1.34
C HIS A 91 -6.15 -10.25 -0.34
N ILE A 92 -5.74 -11.48 -0.70
CA ILE A 92 -4.86 -12.29 0.15
C ILE A 92 -3.50 -11.62 0.31
N MET A 93 -2.89 -11.13 -0.77
CA MET A 93 -1.61 -10.41 -0.71
C MET A 93 -1.72 -9.17 0.19
N ALA A 94 -2.75 -8.35 0.01
CA ALA A 94 -2.97 -7.16 0.84
C ALA A 94 -3.14 -7.51 2.33
N PHE A 95 -3.84 -8.61 2.64
CA PHE A 95 -3.95 -9.09 4.01
C PHE A 95 -2.59 -9.50 4.58
N LEU A 96 -1.82 -10.29 3.83
CA LEU A 96 -0.49 -10.74 4.26
C LEU A 96 0.48 -9.56 4.45
N ASP A 97 0.46 -8.58 3.57
CA ASP A 97 1.27 -7.36 3.69
C ASP A 97 0.91 -6.59 4.96
N LYS A 98 -0.38 -6.47 5.27
CA LYS A 98 -0.83 -5.85 6.52
C LYS A 98 -0.33 -6.63 7.74
N GLN A 99 -0.39 -7.96 7.72
CA GLN A 99 0.12 -8.78 8.84
C GLN A 99 1.64 -8.62 8.99
N ALA A 100 2.39 -8.61 7.89
CA ALA A 100 3.83 -8.40 7.90
C ALA A 100 4.19 -7.05 8.52
N LEU A 101 3.45 -5.99 8.15
CA LEU A 101 3.63 -4.66 8.72
C LEU A 101 3.34 -4.63 10.23
N LEU A 102 2.25 -5.26 10.68
CA LEU A 102 1.92 -5.35 12.11
C LEU A 102 3.00 -6.06 12.92
N PHE A 103 3.66 -7.09 12.36
CA PHE A 103 4.78 -7.74 13.05
C PHE A 103 5.97 -6.82 13.26
N VAL A 104 6.32 -6.02 12.24
CA VAL A 104 7.41 -5.05 12.33
C VAL A 104 7.07 -3.97 13.35
N GLU A 105 5.87 -3.36 13.24
CA GLU A 105 5.42 -2.34 14.18
C GLU A 105 5.40 -2.84 15.63
N THR A 106 4.92 -4.07 15.85
CA THR A 106 4.89 -4.67 17.18
C THR A 106 6.30 -4.88 17.72
N ALA A 107 7.23 -5.35 16.89
CA ALA A 107 8.63 -5.52 17.27
C ALA A 107 9.28 -4.18 17.64
N ASP A 108 9.03 -3.12 16.86
CA ASP A 108 9.54 -1.77 17.12
C ASP A 108 8.98 -1.20 18.43
N VAL A 109 7.67 -1.36 18.68
CA VAL A 109 7.05 -0.94 19.93
C VAL A 109 7.65 -1.70 21.12
N LEU A 110 7.85 -3.01 21.00
CA LEU A 110 8.42 -3.81 22.08
C LEU A 110 9.88 -3.43 22.35
N ALA A 111 10.67 -3.18 21.30
CA ALA A 111 12.05 -2.70 21.43
C ALA A 111 12.12 -1.34 22.14
N ARG A 112 11.23 -0.42 21.79
CA ARG A 112 11.09 0.88 22.47
C ARG A 112 10.73 0.72 23.94
N VAL A 113 9.73 -0.12 24.24
CA VAL A 113 9.32 -0.41 25.61
C VAL A 113 10.50 -0.94 26.44
N ALA A 114 11.22 -1.94 25.92
CA ALA A 114 12.32 -2.56 26.62
C ALA A 114 13.50 -1.60 26.90
N ARG A 115 13.82 -0.72 25.95
CA ARG A 115 15.03 0.12 26.01
C ARG A 115 14.78 1.48 26.66
N GLU A 116 13.59 2.03 26.52
CA GLU A 116 13.29 3.37 27.01
C GLU A 116 12.39 3.29 28.25
N THR A 117 11.21 2.71 28.13
CA THR A 117 10.21 2.79 29.21
C THR A 117 10.60 1.97 30.44
N LEU A 118 11.06 0.72 30.25
CA LEU A 118 11.40 -0.15 31.37
C LEU A 118 12.67 0.31 32.09
N VAL A 119 13.62 0.94 31.40
CA VAL A 119 14.84 1.45 32.03
C VAL A 119 14.51 2.57 33.01
N HIS A 120 13.59 3.48 32.65
CA HIS A 120 13.14 4.57 33.52
C HIS A 120 12.19 4.12 34.64
N ALA A 121 11.51 2.98 34.48
CA ALA A 121 10.68 2.40 35.53
C ALA A 121 11.50 1.76 36.67
N ARG A 122 12.81 1.54 36.47
CA ARG A 122 13.68 0.97 37.51
C ARG A 122 14.04 2.05 38.52
N LEU A 123 13.93 1.70 39.81
CA LEU A 123 14.44 2.54 40.88
C LEU A 123 15.97 2.65 40.78
N PRO A 124 16.55 3.85 40.98
CA PRO A 124 18.00 4.01 41.09
C PRO A 124 18.57 3.12 42.19
N THR A 125 19.85 2.76 42.07
CA THR A 125 20.55 2.05 43.15
C THR A 125 20.71 2.98 44.35
N PHE A 126 20.07 2.63 45.48
CA PHE A 126 20.17 3.41 46.71
C PHE A 126 21.48 3.13 47.44
N HIS A 127 22.29 4.17 47.65
CA HIS A 127 23.54 4.06 48.40
C HIS A 127 23.29 4.14 49.91
N MET A 128 22.75 3.05 50.48
CA MET A 128 22.38 2.98 51.90
C MET A 128 23.56 3.24 52.83
N ALA A 129 24.75 2.73 52.52
CA ALA A 129 25.94 2.94 53.35
C ALA A 129 26.32 4.43 53.46
N ALA A 130 26.26 5.18 52.36
CA ALA A 130 26.52 6.62 52.36
C ALA A 130 25.43 7.39 53.12
N ALA A 131 24.16 6.99 52.98
CA ALA A 131 23.06 7.60 53.72
C ALA A 131 23.19 7.39 55.24
N VAL A 132 23.58 6.18 55.68
CA VAL A 132 23.83 5.88 57.10
C VAL A 132 25.01 6.69 57.63
N GLU A 133 26.07 6.85 56.84
CA GLU A 133 27.24 7.64 57.23
C GLU A 133 26.87 9.11 57.45
N VAL A 134 26.15 9.72 56.52
CA VAL A 134 25.66 11.10 56.68
C VAL A 134 24.70 11.22 57.86
N LEU A 135 23.83 10.23 58.10
CA LEU A 135 22.88 10.25 59.22
C LEU A 135 23.58 10.13 60.58
N THR A 136 24.62 9.30 60.68
CA THR A 136 25.32 9.00 61.94
C THR A 136 26.45 9.98 62.25
N LEU A 137 27.19 10.43 61.23
CA LEU A 137 28.36 11.28 61.37
C LEU A 137 28.11 12.73 60.92
N GLY A 138 26.92 13.03 60.39
CA GLY A 138 26.55 14.35 59.86
C GLY A 138 27.30 14.76 58.58
N THR A 139 28.25 13.95 58.11
CA THR A 139 29.13 14.27 56.98
C THR A 139 29.47 13.01 56.18
N TYR A 140 29.89 13.20 54.92
CA TYR A 140 30.31 12.12 54.03
C TYR A 140 31.84 12.09 53.90
N SER A 141 32.52 11.06 54.41
CA SER A 141 33.99 11.00 54.47
C SER A 141 34.69 10.89 53.12
N ARG A 142 33.98 10.41 52.08
CA ARG A 142 34.54 10.25 50.72
C ARG A 142 34.37 11.49 49.85
N LEU A 143 33.88 12.60 50.40
CA LEU A 143 33.81 13.86 49.68
C LEU A 143 35.22 14.46 49.55
N PRO A 144 35.74 14.72 48.32
CA PRO A 144 37.01 15.38 48.14
C PRO A 144 37.06 16.75 48.84
N ALA A 145 38.16 17.05 49.54
CA ALA A 145 38.29 18.26 50.36
C ALA A 145 38.09 19.57 49.56
N VAL A 146 38.47 19.58 48.28
CA VAL A 146 38.30 20.72 47.36
C VAL A 146 36.84 21.18 47.24
N ILE A 147 35.87 20.27 47.37
CA ILE A 147 34.43 20.59 47.30
C ILE A 147 33.95 21.13 48.66
N ARG A 148 34.48 20.59 49.76
CA ARG A 148 34.14 21.02 51.13
C ARG A 148 34.60 22.45 51.44
N GLU A 149 35.67 22.92 50.81
CA GLU A 149 36.18 24.30 51.00
C GLU A 149 35.42 25.35 50.19
N ARG A 150 34.52 24.93 49.28
CA ARG A 150 33.79 25.82 48.36
C ARG A 150 32.28 25.93 48.66
N LEU A 151 31.80 25.23 49.68
CA LEU A 151 30.44 25.27 50.23
C LEU A 151 30.43 26.05 51.55
#